data_AF-A0A8B6M4Q0-F1
#
_entry.id   AF-A0A8B6M4Q0-F1
#
_cell.length_a   1.000
_cell.length_b   1.000
_cell.length_c   1.000
_cell.angle_alpha   90.00
_cell.angle_beta   90.00
_cell.angle_gamma   90.00
#
_symmetry.space_group_name_H-M   'P 1'
#
loop_
_entity.id
_entity.type
_entity.pdbx_description
1 polymer ?
#
loop_
_entity_poly.entity_id
_entity_poly.type
_entity_poly.pdbx_seq_one_letter_code
_entity_poly.pdbx_strand_id
1 'polypeptide(L)' 'MHRRRRVALAVRSDLAIEDQVTASGATWLDRQAVARDPVALGQAGFGAEVRDAMDRRAGQLIEQGLAER' A
#
# COMPACT_ATOMS: atom_id res chain seq x y z
N MET A 1 25.58 24.71 15.90
CA MET A 1 25.31 23.26 16.04
C MET A 1 24.22 22.85 15.06
N HIS A 2 24.56 22.09 14.00
CA HIS A 2 23.57 21.63 13.02
C HIS A 2 22.88 20.35 13.53
N ARG A 3 21.58 20.45 13.84
CA ARG A 3 20.76 19.30 14.26
C ARG A 3 20.54 18.38 13.07
N ARG A 4 21.34 17.32 12.96
CA ARG A 4 21.16 16.25 11.97
C ARG A 4 19.79 15.61 12.22
N ARG A 5 18.82 15.85 11.31
CA ARG A 5 17.52 15.16 11.36
C ARG A 5 17.80 13.67 11.19
N ARG A 6 17.56 12.90 12.26
CA ARG A 6 17.57 11.45 12.17
C ARG A 6 16.25 11.04 11.51
N VAL A 7 16.32 10.59 10.26
CA VAL A 7 15.20 9.93 9.60
C VAL A 7 15.21 8.48 10.09
N ALA A 8 14.13 8.05 10.73
CA ALA A 8 13.88 6.64 11.00
C ALA A 8 12.91 6.13 9.93
N LEU A 9 13.36 5.14 9.14
CA LEU A 9 12.50 4.42 8.21
C LEU A 9 11.82 3.29 9.00
N ALA A 10 10.49 3.34 9.08
CA ALA A 10 9.70 2.23 9.58
C ALA A 10 9.19 1.43 8.37
N VAL A 11 9.58 0.16 8.27
CA VAL A 11 8.99 -0.79 7.31
C VAL A 11 7.55 -1.05 7.75
N ARG A 12 6.58 -0.80 6.88
CA ARG A 12 5.13 -0.95 7.19
C ARG A 12 4.51 -2.23 6.59
N SER A 13 5.28 -2.94 5.76
CA SER A 13 5.05 -4.30 5.27
C SER A 13 6.42 -4.96 5.04
N ASP A 14 6.62 -6.18 5.53
CA ASP A 14 7.82 -6.99 5.24
C ASP A 14 7.80 -7.57 3.80
N LEU A 15 6.72 -7.30 3.04
CA LEU A 15 6.46 -7.78 1.69
C LEU A 15 6.65 -6.66 0.66
N ALA A 16 7.21 -7.02 -0.51
CA ALA A 16 7.23 -6.14 -1.67
C ALA A 16 5.80 -5.72 -2.08
N ILE A 17 5.67 -4.64 -2.84
CA ILE A 17 4.34 -4.10 -3.18
C ILE A 17 3.55 -5.09 -4.05
N GLU A 18 4.23 -5.84 -4.89
CA GLU A 18 3.70 -6.90 -5.73
C GLU A 18 3.20 -8.09 -4.92
N ASP A 19 3.97 -8.50 -3.90
CA ASP A 19 3.61 -9.62 -3.02
C ASP A 19 2.37 -9.29 -2.16
N GLN A 20 2.12 -8.00 -1.89
CA GLN A 20 0.92 -7.58 -1.17
C GLN A 20 -0.37 -7.70 -2.00
N VAL A 21 -0.27 -7.69 -3.33
CA VAL A 21 -1.45 -7.83 -4.21
C VAL A 21 -2.09 -9.21 -4.02
N THR A 22 -1.27 -10.25 -3.92
CA THR A 22 -1.73 -11.66 -3.88
C THR A 22 -1.68 -12.28 -2.49
N ALA A 23 -1.25 -11.53 -1.46
CA ALA A 23 -1.16 -12.01 -0.10
C ALA A 23 -2.51 -12.57 0.39
N SER A 24 -2.48 -13.72 1.07
CA SER A 24 -3.69 -14.38 1.58
C SER A 24 -4.36 -13.65 2.75
N GLY A 25 -3.66 -12.69 3.38
CA GLY A 25 -4.16 -11.91 4.50
C GLY A 25 -4.19 -10.41 4.21
N ALA A 26 -4.69 -9.64 5.18
CA ALA A 26 -4.73 -8.19 5.09
C ALA A 26 -3.32 -7.58 5.04
N THR A 27 -3.12 -6.61 4.15
CA THR A 27 -1.82 -5.98 3.86
C THR A 27 -1.84 -4.49 4.19
N TRP A 28 -0.74 -3.79 3.90
CA TRP A 28 -0.73 -2.33 3.96
C TRP A 28 -1.60 -1.69 2.88
N LEU A 29 -1.73 -2.31 1.69
CA LEU A 29 -2.63 -1.84 0.62
C LEU A 29 -4.09 -1.75 1.11
N ASP A 30 -4.55 -2.77 1.84
CA ASP A 30 -5.91 -2.83 2.36
C ASP A 30 -6.15 -1.71 3.40
N ARG A 31 -5.17 -1.50 4.29
CA ARG A 31 -5.20 -0.40 5.27
C ARG A 31 -5.21 0.97 4.61
N GLN A 32 -4.45 1.14 3.53
CA GLN A 32 -4.38 2.38 2.77
C GLN A 32 -5.70 2.66 2.03
N ALA A 33 -6.38 1.63 1.52
CA ALA A 33 -7.66 1.77 0.80
C ALA A 33 -8.80 2.26 1.70
N VAL A 34 -8.84 1.83 2.97
CA VAL A 34 -9.90 2.19 3.92
C VAL A 34 -9.52 3.28 4.92
N ALA A 35 -8.30 3.83 4.79
CA ALA A 35 -7.82 4.85 5.70
C ALA A 35 -8.64 6.15 5.59
N ARG A 36 -8.99 6.73 6.73
CA ARG A 36 -9.63 8.06 6.79
C ARG A 36 -8.72 9.16 6.23
N ASP A 37 -7.40 9.00 6.40
CA ASP A 37 -6.37 9.89 5.87
C ASP A 37 -5.29 9.03 5.19
N PRO A 38 -5.49 8.65 3.92
CA PRO A 38 -4.55 7.81 3.19
C PRO A 38 -3.28 8.56 2.86
N VAL A 39 -2.14 7.87 2.85
CA VAL A 39 -0.85 8.46 2.43
C VAL A 39 -0.98 9.05 1.02
N ALA A 40 -0.56 10.30 0.85
CA ALA A 40 -0.52 10.93 -0.47
C ALA A 40 0.48 10.21 -1.38
N LEU A 41 -0.02 9.59 -2.44
CA LEU A 41 0.80 8.88 -3.42
C LEU A 41 1.18 9.83 -4.56
N GLY A 42 2.46 9.85 -4.96
CA GLY A 42 2.94 10.62 -6.11
C GLY A 42 2.42 10.06 -7.45
N GLN A 43 2.23 10.91 -8.45
CA GLN A 43 1.65 10.51 -9.74
C GLN A 43 2.59 9.69 -10.65
N ALA A 44 3.86 9.56 -10.28
CA ALA A 44 4.87 8.84 -11.04
C ALA A 44 5.83 8.08 -10.12
N GLY A 45 6.62 7.19 -10.72
CA GLY A 45 7.52 6.28 -10.00
C GLY A 45 6.75 5.39 -9.03
N PHE A 46 7.34 5.11 -7.87
CA PHE A 46 6.76 4.21 -6.88
C PHE A 46 5.33 4.59 -6.43
N GLY A 47 4.98 5.88 -6.40
CA GLY A 47 3.61 6.30 -6.06
C GLY A 47 2.56 5.87 -7.09
N ALA A 48 2.95 5.75 -8.36
CA ALA A 48 2.09 5.20 -9.41
C ALA A 48 2.00 3.67 -9.31
N GLU A 49 3.13 3.00 -9.02
CA GLU A 49 3.19 1.55 -8.80
C GLU A 49 2.29 1.10 -7.63
N VAL A 50 2.29 1.86 -6.52
CA VAL A 50 1.39 1.58 -5.39
C VAL A 50 -0.08 1.72 -5.79
N ARG A 51 -0.42 2.68 -6.65
CA ARG A 51 -1.79 2.89 -7.14
C ARG A 51 -2.27 1.72 -7.98
N ASP A 52 -1.44 1.28 -8.93
CA ASP A 52 -1.69 0.08 -9.74
C ASP A 52 -1.84 -1.17 -8.85
N ALA A 53 -0.98 -1.32 -7.84
CA ALA A 53 -1.07 -2.43 -6.89
C ALA A 53 -2.38 -2.39 -6.07
N MET A 54 -2.85 -1.20 -5.65
CA MET A 54 -4.14 -1.06 -4.96
C MET A 54 -5.31 -1.50 -5.85
N ASP A 55 -5.32 -1.09 -7.13
CA ASP A 55 -6.38 -1.48 -8.07
C ASP A 55 -6.39 -2.99 -8.32
N ARG A 56 -5.21 -3.60 -8.53
CA ARG A 56 -5.07 -5.05 -8.70
C ARG A 56 -5.49 -5.82 -7.45
N ARG A 57 -5.13 -5.33 -6.26
CA ARG A 57 -5.51 -5.93 -4.98
C ARG A 57 -7.02 -5.90 -4.79
N ALA A 58 -7.66 -4.77 -5.09
CA ALA A 58 -9.12 -4.68 -5.04
C ALA A 58 -9.78 -5.71 -5.96
N GLY A 59 -9.25 -5.89 -7.19
CA GLY A 59 -9.70 -6.95 -8.10
C GLY A 59 -9.59 -8.35 -7.48
N GLN A 60 -8.44 -8.69 -6.89
CA GLN A 60 -8.24 -9.97 -6.21
C GLN A 60 -9.21 -10.19 -5.05
N LEU A 61 -9.46 -9.17 -4.23
CA LEU A 61 -10.41 -9.28 -3.11
C LEU A 61 -11.85 -9.43 -3.59
N ILE A 62 -12.23 -8.75 -4.68
CA ILE A 62 -13.55 -8.93 -5.32
C ILE A 62 -13.71 -10.35 -5.86
N GLU A 63 -12.70 -10.87 -6.57
CA GLU A 63 -12.69 -12.25 -7.09
C GLU A 63 -12.83 -13.29 -5.96
N GLN A 64 -12.27 -13.00 -4.78
CA GLN A 64 -12.38 -13.85 -3.59
C GLN A 64 -13.67 -13.64 -2.79
N GLY A 65 -14.53 -12.69 -3.19
CA GLY A 65 -15.76 -12.34 -2.47
C GLY A 65 -15.51 -11.61 -1.14
N LEU A 66 -14.32 -11.04 -0.96
CA LEU A 66 -13.90 -10.30 0.23
C LEU A 66 -14.10 -8.79 0.11
N ALA A 67 -14.37 -8.30 -1.10
CA ALA A 67 -14.67 -6.90 -1.37
C ALA A 67 -15.76 -6.77 -2.45
N GLU A 68 -16.34 -5.58 -2.54
CA GLU A 68 -17.29 -5.19 -3.58
C GLU A 68 -16.83 -3.88 -4.23
N ARG A 69 -17.40 -3.57 -5.40
CA ARG A 69 -16.97 -2.46 -6.25
C ARG A 69 -17.73 -1.17 -5.96
#